data_AF-A0A397UN27-F1
#
_entry.id   AF-A0A397UN27-F1
#
_cell.length_a   1.000
_cell.length_b   1.000
_cell.length_c   1.000
_cell.angle_alpha   90.00
_cell.angle_beta   90.00
_cell.angle_gamma   90.00
#
_symmetry.space_group_name_H-M   'P 1'
#
loop_
_entity.id
_entity.type
_entity.pdbx_description
1 polymer ?
#
loop_
_entity_poly.entity_id
_entity_poly.type
_entity_poly.pdbx_seq_one_letter_code
_entity_poly.pdbx_strand_id
1 'polypeptide(L)'
;MNSIIFNVLVKLDDITGILRLTNKGTQYFLGLSGSEKQEFSFYLINELTIMIPIEEGRLFSNEHGQLDPTDMTKILISIFISGTKDSDKMTTSEVKTNLDQLIKNKEYTGISMGHSTQDLDETYGFYGFSLSSNNFIIIPHIFNIINDYLGAKRRFYKWVSKYGRVATSLVLLSIILINTLKMLKSRIGGFEHFNAPLSDKSLKIIVAADAENG
;
A
#
# COMPACT_ATOMS: atom_id res chain seq x y z
N MET A 1 24.53 -15.19 14.69
CA MET A 1 23.35 -14.41 15.11
C MET A 1 23.55 -12.97 14.70
N ASN A 2 22.95 -12.54 13.57
CA ASN A 2 22.61 -11.15 13.21
C ASN A 2 22.04 -11.14 11.78
N SER A 3 21.02 -11.98 11.54
CA SER A 3 20.29 -12.05 10.26
C SER A 3 18.78 -11.83 10.48
N ILE A 4 18.44 -10.88 11.37
CA ILE A 4 17.04 -10.53 11.69
C ILE A 4 16.74 -9.06 11.39
N ILE A 5 17.76 -8.24 11.04
CA ILE A 5 17.57 -6.82 10.67
C ILE A 5 17.33 -6.64 9.15
N PHE A 6 17.46 -7.71 8.35
CA PHE A 6 17.03 -7.71 6.96
C PHE A 6 15.50 -7.90 6.91
N ASN A 7 14.77 -6.92 6.35
CA ASN A 7 13.40 -7.00 5.76
C ASN A 7 12.34 -5.99 6.23
N VAL A 8 12.65 -4.98 7.04
CA VAL A 8 11.71 -3.86 7.27
C VAL A 8 12.42 -2.51 7.14
N LEU A 9 13.08 -2.30 6.00
CA LEU A 9 13.51 -0.98 5.58
C LEU A 9 13.03 -0.77 4.15
N VAL A 10 11.78 -0.32 4.02
CA VAL A 10 11.27 0.23 2.76
C VAL A 10 12.26 1.31 2.34
N LYS A 11 12.92 1.16 1.19
CA LYS A 11 13.82 2.22 0.71
C LYS A 11 12.97 3.41 0.31
N LEU A 12 13.49 4.63 0.48
CA LEU A 12 12.75 5.86 0.17
C LEU A 12 12.21 5.89 -1.27
N ASP A 13 12.88 5.22 -2.19
CA ASP A 13 12.49 5.17 -3.60
C ASP A 13 11.58 3.97 -3.95
N ASP A 14 11.35 3.04 -3.02
CA ASP A 14 10.45 1.92 -3.24
C ASP A 14 8.99 2.40 -3.25
N ILE A 15 8.16 1.75 -4.07
CA ILE A 15 6.72 1.98 -4.10
C ILE A 15 6.02 0.70 -3.64
N THR A 16 5.09 0.84 -2.70
CA THR A 16 4.07 -0.18 -2.45
C THR A 16 2.81 0.26 -3.16
N GLY A 17 2.25 -0.61 -3.99
CA GLY A 17 1.00 -0.34 -4.67
C GLY A 17 0.04 -1.50 -4.61
N ILE A 18 -1.17 -1.22 -5.08
CA ILE A 18 -2.31 -2.13 -5.02
C ILE A 18 -2.91 -2.21 -6.42
N LEU A 19 -3.23 -3.43 -6.82
CA LEU A 19 -4.09 -3.74 -7.95
C LEU A 19 -5.35 -4.44 -7.47
N ARG A 20 -6.40 -4.40 -8.29
CA ARG A 20 -7.68 -5.04 -7.99
C ARG A 20 -7.99 -6.11 -9.02
N LEU A 21 -8.58 -7.21 -8.57
CA LEU A 21 -9.11 -8.25 -9.44
C LEU A 21 -10.55 -7.93 -9.85
N THR A 22 -10.95 -8.39 -11.02
CA THR A 22 -12.36 -8.42 -11.44
C THR A 22 -13.18 -9.35 -10.54
N ASN A 23 -14.51 -9.32 -10.65
CA ASN A 23 -15.37 -10.23 -9.87
C ASN A 23 -15.06 -11.70 -10.20
N LYS A 24 -14.85 -12.01 -11.49
CA LYS A 24 -14.47 -13.35 -11.95
C LYS A 24 -13.09 -13.75 -11.40
N GLY A 25 -12.10 -12.87 -11.53
CA GLY A 25 -10.77 -13.10 -10.99
C GLY A 25 -10.75 -13.28 -9.47
N THR A 26 -11.59 -12.53 -8.75
CA THR A 26 -11.75 -12.65 -7.30
C THR A 26 -12.31 -14.01 -6.91
N GLN A 27 -13.35 -14.49 -7.59
CA GLN A 27 -13.92 -15.81 -7.35
C GLN A 27 -12.90 -16.92 -7.64
N TYR A 28 -12.14 -16.80 -8.74
CA TYR A 28 -11.07 -17.71 -9.08
C TYR A 28 -9.99 -17.74 -7.98
N PHE A 29 -9.43 -16.59 -7.62
CA PHE A 29 -8.36 -16.46 -6.62
C PHE A 29 -8.78 -16.98 -5.24
N LEU A 30 -10.03 -16.75 -4.82
CA LEU A 30 -10.54 -17.27 -3.54
C LEU A 30 -10.63 -18.80 -3.50
N GLY A 31 -10.89 -19.44 -4.65
CA GLY A 31 -10.95 -20.89 -4.77
C GLY A 31 -9.59 -21.59 -4.76
N LEU A 32 -8.49 -20.84 -4.92
CA LEU A 32 -7.14 -21.39 -4.98
C LEU A 32 -6.62 -21.79 -3.59
N SER A 33 -5.89 -22.92 -3.56
CA SER A 33 -5.05 -23.33 -2.43
C SER A 33 -3.86 -22.38 -2.25
N GLY A 34 -3.10 -22.56 -1.16
CA GLY A 34 -1.91 -21.76 -0.89
C GLY A 34 -0.87 -21.81 -2.02
N SER A 35 -0.55 -23.00 -2.53
CA SER A 35 0.41 -23.17 -3.63
C SER A 35 -0.10 -22.58 -4.95
N GLU A 36 -1.39 -22.70 -5.23
CA GLU A 36 -1.98 -22.12 -6.44
C GLU A 36 -2.02 -20.59 -6.37
N LYS A 37 -2.18 -19.99 -5.18
CA LYS A 37 -2.05 -18.53 -4.99
C LYS A 37 -0.62 -18.04 -5.21
N GLN A 38 0.37 -18.85 -4.85
CA GLN A 38 1.77 -18.57 -5.14
C GLN A 38 2.02 -18.61 -6.65
N GLU A 39 1.53 -19.63 -7.33
CA GLU A 39 1.61 -19.75 -8.79
C GLU A 39 0.89 -18.60 -9.50
N PHE A 40 -0.30 -18.23 -9.03
CA PHE A 40 -1.02 -17.05 -9.54
C PHE A 40 -0.18 -15.78 -9.39
N SER A 41 0.45 -15.58 -8.23
CA SER A 41 1.27 -14.41 -7.96
C SER A 41 2.55 -14.40 -8.80
N PHE A 42 3.15 -15.57 -9.03
CA PHE A 42 4.31 -15.74 -9.90
C PHE A 42 3.99 -15.33 -11.35
N TYR A 43 2.92 -15.89 -11.95
CA TYR A 43 2.52 -15.53 -13.30
C TYR A 43 2.14 -14.05 -13.41
N LEU A 44 1.41 -13.52 -12.42
CA LEU A 44 1.04 -12.11 -12.37
C LEU A 44 2.27 -11.20 -12.44
N ILE A 45 3.27 -11.44 -11.59
CA ILE A 45 4.50 -10.64 -11.54
C ILE A 45 5.32 -10.81 -12.82
N ASN A 46 5.47 -12.04 -13.30
CA ASN A 46 6.28 -12.34 -14.48
C ASN A 46 5.69 -11.69 -15.75
N GLU A 47 4.38 -11.81 -15.95
CA GLU A 47 3.68 -11.20 -17.09
C GLU A 47 3.79 -9.67 -17.09
N LEU A 48 3.60 -9.04 -15.92
CA LEU A 48 3.75 -7.58 -15.79
C LEU A 48 5.19 -7.11 -16.02
N THR A 49 6.18 -7.88 -15.55
CA THR A 49 7.62 -7.57 -15.72
C THR A 49 8.04 -7.65 -17.19
N ILE A 50 7.47 -8.58 -17.97
CA ILE A 50 7.74 -8.67 -19.40
C ILE A 50 7.10 -7.50 -20.16
N MET A 51 5.90 -7.08 -19.76
CA MET A 51 5.15 -6.02 -20.44
C MET A 51 5.70 -4.62 -20.16
N ILE A 52 6.26 -4.40 -18.98
CA ILE A 52 6.95 -3.17 -18.62
C ILE A 52 8.41 -3.57 -18.46
N PRO A 53 9.24 -3.45 -19.51
CA PRO A 53 10.54 -4.09 -19.60
C PRO A 53 11.52 -3.55 -18.55
N ILE A 54 11.42 -4.09 -17.35
CA ILE A 54 12.22 -3.77 -16.17
C ILE A 54 13.03 -4.99 -15.78
N GLU A 55 13.98 -4.77 -14.88
CA GLU A 55 14.84 -5.82 -14.37
C GLU A 55 14.07 -6.83 -13.51
N GLU A 56 14.42 -8.11 -13.64
CA GLU A 56 13.92 -9.16 -12.74
C GLU A 56 14.13 -8.79 -11.26
N GLY A 57 13.17 -9.17 -10.43
CA GLY A 57 13.19 -8.90 -8.99
C GLY A 57 12.82 -7.46 -8.61
N ARG A 58 12.54 -6.58 -9.57
CA ARG A 58 12.03 -5.24 -9.26
C ARG A 58 10.56 -5.20 -8.90
N LEU A 59 9.76 -6.11 -9.44
CA LEU A 59 8.38 -6.34 -9.03
C LEU A 59 8.28 -7.60 -8.22
N PHE A 60 7.53 -7.55 -7.12
CA PHE A 60 7.18 -8.71 -6.32
C PHE A 60 5.86 -8.50 -5.58
N SER A 61 5.24 -9.60 -5.15
CA SER A 61 3.98 -9.61 -4.40
C SER A 61 4.20 -10.23 -3.03
N ASN A 62 3.33 -9.93 -2.07
CA ASN A 62 3.27 -10.69 -0.82
C ASN A 62 2.43 -11.97 -0.94
N GLU A 63 1.92 -12.30 -2.14
CA GLU A 63 1.11 -13.51 -2.44
C GLU A 63 -0.29 -13.53 -1.81
N HIS A 64 -0.67 -12.49 -1.09
CA HIS A 64 -1.92 -12.43 -0.34
C HIS A 64 -2.89 -11.43 -0.96
N GLY A 65 -4.15 -11.87 -1.09
CA GLY A 65 -5.28 -11.03 -1.47
C GLY A 65 -6.11 -10.61 -0.25
N GLN A 66 -6.73 -9.43 -0.36
CA GLN A 66 -7.58 -8.84 0.68
C GLN A 66 -8.87 -8.37 0.03
N LEU A 67 -10.01 -8.41 0.73
CA LEU A 67 -11.24 -7.85 0.18
C LEU A 67 -11.12 -6.32 0.07
N ASP A 68 -11.56 -5.78 -1.06
CA ASP A 68 -11.65 -4.33 -1.26
C ASP A 68 -12.71 -3.77 -0.28
N PRO A 69 -12.33 -2.86 0.64
CA PRO A 69 -13.26 -2.31 1.62
C PRO A 69 -14.38 -1.46 1.00
N THR A 70 -14.20 -1.00 -0.24
CA THR A 70 -15.20 -0.25 -1.00
C THR A 70 -16.09 -1.17 -1.85
N ASP A 71 -15.58 -2.34 -2.23
CA ASP A 71 -16.29 -3.36 -2.98
C ASP A 71 -15.91 -4.75 -2.48
N MET A 72 -16.62 -5.24 -1.47
CA MET A 72 -16.35 -6.53 -0.81
C MET A 72 -16.47 -7.75 -1.75
N THR A 73 -16.88 -7.55 -3.01
CA THR A 73 -16.91 -8.60 -4.05
C THR A 73 -15.59 -8.74 -4.80
N LYS A 74 -14.62 -7.84 -4.56
CA LYS A 74 -13.34 -7.78 -5.24
C LYS A 74 -12.17 -7.96 -4.28
N ILE A 75 -11.06 -8.48 -4.82
CA ILE A 75 -9.79 -8.61 -4.10
C ILE A 75 -8.79 -7.56 -4.55
N LEU A 76 -8.07 -7.03 -3.57
CA LEU A 76 -6.87 -6.21 -3.70
C LEU A 76 -5.63 -7.10 -3.50
N ILE A 77 -4.65 -6.97 -4.40
CA ILE A 77 -3.33 -7.61 -4.28
C ILE A 77 -2.27 -6.52 -4.18
N SER A 78 -1.35 -6.69 -3.24
CA SER A 78 -0.23 -5.78 -3.04
C SER A 78 0.93 -6.13 -3.95
N ILE A 79 1.49 -5.12 -4.62
CA ILE A 79 2.68 -5.22 -5.46
C ILE A 79 3.71 -4.22 -4.96
N PHE A 80 4.95 -4.66 -4.88
CA PHE A 80 6.08 -3.84 -4.47
C PHE A 80 6.97 -3.58 -5.68
N ILE A 81 7.40 -2.33 -5.81
CA ILE A 81 8.32 -1.86 -6.84
C ILE A 81 9.60 -1.42 -6.15
N SER A 82 10.69 -2.12 -6.42
CA SER A 82 12.01 -1.75 -5.92
C SER A 82 12.58 -0.56 -6.68
N GLY A 83 13.10 0.40 -5.92
CA GLY A 83 13.91 1.50 -6.41
C GLY A 83 15.27 1.05 -6.96
N THR A 84 15.80 1.84 -7.89
CA THR A 84 17.13 1.68 -8.47
C THR A 84 17.90 2.98 -8.35
N LYS A 85 19.23 2.88 -8.15
CA LYS A 85 20.13 4.04 -8.17
C LYS A 85 20.72 4.33 -9.55
N ASP A 86 20.46 3.43 -10.49
CA ASP A 86 20.90 3.54 -11.87
C ASP A 86 19.96 4.48 -12.62
N SER A 87 20.50 5.60 -13.11
CA SER A 87 19.75 6.63 -13.82
C SER A 87 19.30 6.20 -15.21
N ASP A 88 19.90 5.15 -15.77
CA ASP A 88 19.53 4.63 -17.09
C ASP A 88 18.34 3.66 -17.00
N LYS A 89 17.93 3.30 -15.78
CA LYS A 89 16.83 2.38 -15.49
C LYS A 89 15.55 3.13 -15.15
N MET A 90 14.42 2.52 -15.49
CA MET A 90 13.11 3.09 -15.23
C MET A 90 12.89 3.36 -13.74
N THR A 91 12.54 4.60 -13.40
CA THR A 91 12.25 5.02 -12.03
C THR A 91 10.99 4.33 -11.52
N THR A 92 10.82 4.21 -10.20
CA THR A 92 9.59 3.60 -9.63
C THR A 92 8.33 4.37 -10.00
N SER A 93 8.43 5.69 -10.17
CA SER A 93 7.32 6.53 -10.65
C SER A 93 6.91 6.20 -12.09
N GLU A 94 7.87 5.98 -12.98
CA GLU A 94 7.60 5.54 -14.36
C GLU A 94 7.03 4.13 -14.38
N VAL A 95 7.59 3.17 -13.61
CA VAL A 95 7.04 1.82 -13.50
C VAL A 95 5.59 1.85 -13.00
N LYS A 96 5.30 2.65 -11.96
CA LYS A 96 3.94 2.86 -11.44
C LYS A 96 2.99 3.38 -12.53
N THR A 97 3.43 4.37 -13.30
CA THR A 97 2.62 4.98 -14.36
C THR A 97 2.36 3.98 -15.49
N ASN A 98 3.39 3.24 -15.89
CA ASN A 98 3.27 2.21 -16.92
C ASN A 98 2.37 1.06 -16.46
N LEU A 99 2.45 0.63 -15.20
CA LEU A 99 1.54 -0.37 -14.62
C LEU A 99 0.09 0.11 -14.68
N ASP A 100 -0.16 1.35 -14.25
CA ASP A 100 -1.51 1.92 -14.26
C ASP A 100 -2.08 2.00 -15.68
N GLN A 101 -1.28 2.48 -16.64
CA GLN A 101 -1.68 2.57 -18.04
C GLN A 101 -1.88 1.19 -18.68
N LEU A 102 -1.00 0.23 -18.41
CA LEU A 102 -1.09 -1.14 -18.91
C LEU A 102 -2.41 -1.77 -18.46
N ILE A 103 -2.75 -1.65 -17.17
CA ILE A 103 -3.98 -2.22 -16.60
C ILE A 103 -5.22 -1.49 -17.10
N LYS A 104 -5.22 -0.15 -17.16
CA LYS A 104 -6.37 0.62 -17.65
C LYS A 104 -6.66 0.40 -19.14
N ASN A 105 -5.64 0.05 -19.91
CA ASN A 105 -5.78 -0.28 -21.34
C ASN A 105 -5.69 -1.80 -21.57
N LYS A 106 -6.09 -2.62 -20.59
CA LYS A 106 -5.98 -4.08 -20.64
C LYS A 106 -6.54 -4.66 -21.94
N GLU A 107 -7.71 -4.20 -22.37
CA GLU A 107 -8.37 -4.64 -23.61
C GLU A 107 -7.50 -4.53 -24.88
N TYR A 108 -6.56 -3.59 -24.91
CA TYR A 108 -5.68 -3.32 -26.06
C TYR A 108 -4.23 -3.80 -25.84
N THR A 109 -3.95 -4.44 -24.72
CA THR A 109 -2.60 -4.88 -24.34
C THR A 109 -2.57 -6.40 -24.17
N GLY A 110 -1.38 -6.98 -24.26
CA GLY A 110 -1.21 -8.44 -24.18
C GLY A 110 -1.61 -9.06 -22.83
N ILE A 111 -1.77 -8.25 -21.79
CA ILE A 111 -2.16 -8.73 -20.46
C ILE A 111 -3.63 -9.17 -20.38
N SER A 112 -4.47 -8.83 -21.36
CA SER A 112 -5.83 -9.38 -21.47
C SER A 112 -5.85 -10.89 -21.69
N MET A 113 -4.77 -11.47 -22.21
CA MET A 113 -4.63 -12.89 -22.52
C MET A 113 -3.66 -13.62 -21.58
N GLY A 114 -3.12 -12.92 -20.58
CA GLY A 114 -2.21 -13.52 -19.62
C GLY A 114 -2.92 -14.53 -18.71
N HIS A 115 -2.15 -15.44 -18.12
CA HIS A 115 -2.64 -16.46 -17.21
C HIS A 115 -3.31 -15.84 -15.98
N SER A 116 -2.63 -14.87 -15.35
CA SER A 116 -3.12 -14.19 -14.14
C SER A 116 -3.46 -12.73 -14.39
N THR A 117 -2.80 -12.07 -15.35
CA THR A 117 -3.07 -10.65 -15.63
C THR A 117 -4.41 -10.38 -16.32
N GLN A 118 -5.03 -11.39 -16.94
CA GLN A 118 -6.40 -11.29 -17.50
C GLN A 118 -7.44 -10.94 -16.44
N ASP A 119 -7.20 -11.31 -15.18
CA ASP A 119 -8.10 -11.14 -14.06
C ASP A 119 -8.06 -9.74 -13.44
N LEU A 120 -7.18 -8.85 -13.92
CA LEU A 120 -7.02 -7.49 -13.41
C LEU A 120 -8.21 -6.59 -13.78
N ASP A 121 -8.63 -5.76 -12.83
CA ASP A 121 -9.70 -4.78 -13.01
C ASP A 121 -9.15 -3.50 -13.65
N GLU A 122 -9.40 -3.36 -14.95
CA GLU A 122 -9.00 -2.19 -15.76
C GLU A 122 -9.63 -0.89 -15.28
N THR A 123 -10.79 -0.93 -14.61
CA THR A 123 -11.42 0.28 -14.05
C THR A 123 -10.70 0.80 -12.82
N TYR A 124 -9.89 -0.04 -12.16
CA TYR A 124 -9.11 0.33 -10.98
C TYR A 124 -7.71 0.81 -11.36
N GLY A 125 -7.04 0.10 -12.28
CA GLY A 125 -5.65 0.39 -12.63
C GLY A 125 -4.65 -0.02 -11.56
N PHE A 126 -3.63 0.82 -11.34
CA PHE A 126 -2.61 0.61 -10.33
C PHE A 126 -2.43 1.84 -9.43
N TYR A 127 -2.64 1.66 -8.13
CA TYR A 127 -2.46 2.72 -7.14
C TYR A 127 -1.22 2.47 -6.29
N GLY A 128 -0.13 3.17 -6.61
CA GLY A 128 1.14 3.13 -5.87
C GLY A 128 1.36 4.33 -4.96
N PHE A 129 1.91 4.10 -3.77
CA PHE A 129 2.36 5.13 -2.83
C PHE A 129 3.85 4.92 -2.49
N SER A 130 4.62 6.01 -2.44
CA SER A 130 6.00 6.04 -1.94
C SER A 130 6.13 7.03 -0.79
N LEU A 131 6.96 6.66 0.19
CA LEU A 131 7.40 7.53 1.26
C LEU A 131 8.51 8.45 0.75
N SER A 132 8.15 9.44 -0.08
CA SER A 132 9.12 10.44 -0.51
C SER A 132 9.56 11.32 0.68
N SER A 133 10.84 11.71 0.70
CA SER A 133 11.44 12.62 1.69
C SER A 133 10.68 13.94 1.83
N ASN A 134 10.02 14.40 0.76
CA ASN A 134 9.25 15.64 0.73
C ASN A 134 7.96 15.55 1.57
N ASN A 135 7.37 14.36 1.70
CA ASN A 135 6.20 14.14 2.54
C ASN A 135 6.52 14.34 4.03
N PHE A 136 7.78 14.14 4.43
CA PHE A 136 8.23 14.33 5.82
C PHE A 136 8.25 15.81 6.25
N ILE A 137 8.34 16.75 5.29
CA ILE A 137 8.31 18.20 5.59
C ILE A 137 6.86 18.73 5.56
N ILE A 138 6.02 18.20 4.68
CA ILE A 138 4.63 18.64 4.51
C ILE A 138 3.76 18.24 5.71
N ILE A 139 3.94 17.02 6.26
CA ILE A 139 3.11 16.53 7.38
C ILE A 139 3.26 17.38 8.65
N PRO A 140 4.47 17.75 9.12
CA PRO A 140 4.63 18.69 10.23
C PRO A 140 4.04 20.08 9.95
N HIS A 141 4.11 20.54 8.70
CA HIS A 141 3.55 21.84 8.30
C HIS A 141 2.02 21.85 8.34
N ILE A 142 1.37 20.83 7.78
CA ILE A 142 -0.09 20.66 7.83
C ILE A 142 -0.56 20.48 9.27
N PHE A 143 0.17 19.68 10.09
CA PHE A 143 -0.15 19.52 11.51
C PHE A 143 -0.03 20.84 12.29
N ASN A 144 0.97 21.67 11.99
CA ASN A 144 1.10 23.01 12.60
C ASN A 144 -0.05 23.94 12.18
N ILE A 145 -0.48 23.88 10.91
CA ILE A 145 -1.62 24.67 10.39
C ILE A 145 -2.92 24.23 11.07
N ILE A 146 -3.19 22.92 11.16
CA ILE A 146 -4.38 22.35 11.81
C ILE A 146 -4.42 22.70 13.31
N ASN A 147 -3.27 22.66 14.00
CA ASN A 147 -3.20 23.01 15.43
C ASN A 147 -3.37 24.50 15.72
N ASP A 148 -2.95 25.38 14.80
CA ASP A 148 -3.20 26.82 14.92
C ASP A 148 -4.68 27.13 14.67
N TYR A 149 -5.33 26.38 13.78
CA TYR A 149 -6.77 26.50 13.49
C TYR A 149 -7.67 25.95 14.61
N LEU A 150 -7.27 24.88 15.31
CA LEU A 150 -8.09 24.20 16.34
C LEU A 150 -7.89 24.70 17.79
N GLY A 151 -7.09 25.74 18.03
CA GLY A 151 -7.05 26.43 19.33
C GLY A 151 -6.56 25.59 20.54
N ALA A 152 -6.03 24.38 20.35
CA ALA A 152 -5.55 23.47 21.41
C ALA A 152 -4.19 23.89 22.03
N LYS A 153 -3.88 25.19 21.97
CA LYS A 153 -2.54 25.79 22.00
C LYS A 153 -1.79 25.68 23.33
N ARG A 154 -2.45 25.39 24.46
CA ARG A 154 -1.79 25.50 25.79
C ARG A 154 -1.59 24.18 26.52
N ARG A 155 -2.51 23.21 26.39
CA ARG A 155 -2.38 21.90 27.08
C ARG A 155 -1.50 20.94 26.29
N PHE A 156 -1.68 20.87 24.97
CA PHE A 156 -0.86 20.02 24.11
C PHE A 156 0.60 20.49 24.09
N TYR A 157 0.86 21.79 23.86
CA TYR A 157 2.22 22.33 23.88
C TYR A 157 2.93 22.08 25.23
N LYS A 158 2.23 22.26 26.37
CA LYS A 158 2.80 21.94 27.69
C LYS A 158 3.10 20.46 27.88
N TRP A 159 2.26 19.58 27.33
CA TRP A 159 2.47 18.15 27.40
C TRP A 159 3.60 17.70 26.46
N VAL A 160 3.62 18.16 25.22
CA VAL A 160 4.69 17.88 24.23
C VAL A 160 6.02 18.43 24.69
N SER A 161 6.09 19.66 25.23
CA SER A 161 7.35 20.20 25.75
C SER A 161 7.86 19.40 26.94
N LYS A 162 6.96 18.80 27.74
CA LYS A 162 7.30 17.98 28.91
C LYS A 162 7.71 16.55 28.52
N TYR A 163 7.09 15.98 27.49
CA TYR A 163 7.27 14.59 27.07
C TYR A 163 7.82 14.47 25.64
N GLY A 164 8.60 15.44 25.18
CA GLY A 164 8.96 15.61 23.77
C GLY A 164 9.54 14.37 23.06
N ARG A 165 10.30 13.55 23.78
CA ARG A 165 10.82 12.27 23.24
C ARG A 165 9.74 11.20 23.05
N VAL A 166 8.73 11.16 23.91
CA VAL A 166 7.60 10.24 23.80
C VAL A 166 6.58 10.75 22.78
N ALA A 167 6.35 12.06 22.76
CA ALA A 167 5.47 12.70 21.79
C ALA A 167 5.97 12.52 20.35
N THR A 168 7.29 12.67 20.11
CA THR A 168 7.90 12.41 18.80
C THR A 168 7.77 10.96 18.39
N SER A 169 8.04 10.01 19.29
CA SER A 169 7.81 8.58 19.01
C SER A 169 6.34 8.26 18.71
N LEU A 170 5.39 8.87 19.42
CA LEU A 170 3.95 8.66 19.20
C LEU A 170 3.44 9.30 17.91
N VAL A 171 3.99 10.46 17.51
CA VAL A 171 3.65 11.13 16.25
C VAL A 171 4.26 10.36 15.06
N LEU A 172 5.49 9.89 15.18
CA LEU A 172 6.09 8.98 14.20
C LEU A 172 5.29 7.68 14.11
N LEU A 173 4.93 7.11 15.26
CA LEU A 173 4.06 5.94 15.34
C LEU A 173 2.69 6.23 14.72
N SER A 174 2.05 7.39 14.92
CA SER A 174 0.71 7.69 14.38
C SER A 174 0.71 7.94 12.86
N ILE A 175 1.76 8.60 12.34
CA ILE A 175 1.97 8.81 10.91
C ILE A 175 2.24 7.47 10.20
N ILE A 176 3.06 6.62 10.82
CA ILE A 176 3.23 5.23 10.39
C ILE A 176 1.89 4.48 10.57
N LEU A 177 1.17 4.67 11.68
CA LEU A 177 0.02 3.86 12.06
C LEU A 177 -1.21 4.08 11.20
N ILE A 178 -1.54 5.23 10.61
CA ILE A 178 -2.87 5.36 9.96
C ILE A 178 -2.94 4.58 8.64
N ASN A 179 -1.93 4.76 7.77
CA ASN A 179 -1.83 4.00 6.53
C ASN A 179 -1.39 2.56 6.79
N THR A 180 -0.53 2.34 7.78
CA THR A 180 -0.15 0.97 8.21
C THR A 180 -1.29 0.28 8.98
N LEU A 181 -2.23 0.97 9.65
CA LEU A 181 -3.44 0.37 10.26
C LEU A 181 -4.39 -0.10 9.17
N LYS A 182 -4.61 0.75 8.16
CA LYS A 182 -5.42 0.39 6.99
C LYS A 182 -4.81 -0.85 6.30
N MET A 183 -3.48 -0.98 6.25
CA MET A 183 -2.78 -2.20 5.80
C MET A 183 -2.60 -3.33 6.84
N LEU A 184 -2.69 -3.08 8.15
CA LEU A 184 -2.58 -4.12 9.20
C LEU A 184 -3.91 -4.84 9.39
N LYS A 185 -5.04 -4.12 9.22
CA LYS A 185 -6.38 -4.71 9.09
C LYS A 185 -6.46 -5.73 7.94
N SER A 186 -5.55 -5.58 6.98
CA SER A 186 -5.37 -6.38 5.78
C SER A 186 -4.67 -7.73 5.99
N ARG A 187 -4.41 -8.17 7.24
CA ARG A 187 -3.69 -9.43 7.54
C ARG A 187 -2.31 -9.50 6.87
N ILE A 188 -1.38 -8.67 7.34
CA ILE A 188 0.04 -8.81 6.97
C ILE A 188 0.59 -10.11 7.59
N GLY A 189 0.96 -11.07 6.74
CA GLY A 189 1.76 -12.24 7.09
C GLY A 189 1.02 -13.46 7.64
N GLY A 190 -0.31 -13.55 7.49
CA GLY A 190 -1.06 -14.74 7.95
C GLY A 190 -1.11 -14.94 9.48
N PHE A 191 -0.57 -14.01 10.26
CA PHE A 191 -0.57 -14.08 11.72
C PHE A 191 -1.93 -13.65 12.29
N GLU A 192 -2.67 -14.61 12.87
CA GLU A 192 -3.98 -14.39 13.48
C GLU A 192 -3.98 -13.34 14.60
N HIS A 193 -2.82 -13.10 15.24
CA HIS A 193 -2.66 -12.13 16.32
C HIS A 193 -2.85 -10.66 15.91
N PHE A 194 -2.84 -10.34 14.62
CA PHE A 194 -3.15 -8.98 14.12
C PHE A 194 -4.63 -8.81 13.74
N ASN A 195 -5.47 -9.81 14.00
CA ASN A 195 -6.92 -9.76 13.77
C ASN A 195 -7.66 -9.05 14.92
N ALA A 196 -7.16 -7.90 15.39
CA ALA A 196 -7.78 -7.17 16.47
C ALA A 196 -9.03 -6.43 15.96
N PRO A 197 -10.26 -6.80 16.41
CA PRO A 197 -11.46 -6.08 16.01
C PRO A 197 -11.40 -4.66 16.57
N LEU A 198 -11.30 -3.67 15.69
CA LEU A 198 -11.45 -2.28 16.09
C LEU A 198 -12.92 -2.06 16.49
N SER A 199 -13.13 -1.69 17.76
CA SER A 199 -14.45 -1.31 18.29
C SER A 199 -15.08 -0.22 17.44
N ASP A 200 -16.40 -0.25 17.25
CA ASP A 200 -17.20 0.74 16.50
C ASP A 200 -16.93 2.20 16.92
N LYS A 201 -16.50 2.39 18.17
CA LYS A 201 -16.10 3.69 18.72
C LYS A 201 -14.83 4.23 18.05
N SER A 202 -13.90 3.34 17.71
CA SER A 202 -12.64 3.65 17.00
C SER A 202 -12.88 3.94 15.52
N LEU A 203 -13.81 3.20 14.89
CA LEU A 203 -14.21 3.43 13.49
C LEU A 203 -14.90 4.79 13.31
N LYS A 204 -15.78 5.20 14.24
CA LYS A 204 -16.42 6.53 14.19
C LYS A 204 -15.43 7.69 14.25
N ILE A 205 -14.35 7.55 15.03
CA ILE A 205 -13.30 8.58 15.12
C ILE A 205 -12.49 8.66 13.82
N ILE A 206 -12.26 7.52 13.16
CA ILE A 206 -11.55 7.45 11.88
C ILE A 206 -12.41 7.99 10.72
N VAL A 207 -13.70 7.65 10.68
CA VAL A 207 -14.64 8.13 9.65
C VAL A 207 -14.93 9.63 9.81
N ALA A 208 -15.01 10.14 11.04
CA ALA A 208 -15.18 11.58 11.28
C ALA A 208 -13.98 12.40 10.80
N ALA A 209 -12.76 11.85 10.86
CA ALA A 209 -11.56 12.52 10.33
C ALA A 209 -11.48 12.50 8.79
N ASP A 210 -12.21 11.61 8.12
CA ASP A 210 -12.31 11.52 6.65
C ASP A 210 -13.42 12.44 6.10
N ALA A 211 -14.50 12.62 6.88
CA ALA A 211 -15.66 13.44 6.51
C ALA A 211 -15.44 14.97 6.62
N GLU A 212 -14.36 15.43 7.26
CA GLU A 212 -14.00 16.85 7.32
C GLU A 212 -13.16 17.32 6.10
N ASN A 213 -12.86 16.43 5.15
CA ASN A 213 -12.17 16.74 3.88
C ASN A 213 -13.09 16.72 2.65
N GLY A 214 -14.41 16.79 2.85
CA GLY A 214 -15.42 16.98 1.79
C GLY A 214 -15.79 18.44 1.60
#